data_AF-A0A1T4L925-F1
#
_entry.id   AF-A0A1T4L925-F1
#
_cell.length_a   1.000
_cell.length_b   1.000
_cell.length_c   1.000
_cell.angle_alpha   90.00
_cell.angle_beta   90.00
_cell.angle_gamma   90.00
#
_symmetry.space_group_name_H-M   'P 1'
#
loop_
_entity.id
_entity.type
_entity.pdbx_description
1 polymer ?
#
loop_
_entity_poly.entity_id
_entity_poly.type
_entity_poly.pdbx_seq_one_letter_code
_entity_poly.pdbx_strand_id
1 'polypeptide(L)'
;MNNDQVSSAVNSGSNNLALILFIIFMIVAVFLILFISTALFRNIYFKKNTIFLENLKVQLQRDATKNKDAIQKCAILAKNEKTFEPICDSLKVKNTDITTMKDNILQHSFKIKSIIEEKKWLKAFKGKQELKKLLLDYSKEKANFNKIAEQFEIGWKIIDDVFTNYLEIVDYYKDILNKNKVITSNLNAELLDKVQKLAKRLSELDNSKYKGQFSQADKKIDELRSRLADLNNLILGASRIEYYLYNSLPNKLNNAIKKEKQDKIVQEYKKINQVLDEVTKNWTNYDSEKLASNIKLIYMEYWKVFHNVILLQKIDKFLKSIAKDLNLVYSNRKKLYNEVAKVTSKLNKAYFNLEAKAKALNSNKILDVKKNTQDFIQATKDFDIAYTNIKLELYRNGKVKIERENSIKKAIEIYFNVVENDFLYEDEIITRIKAEIINQYETNIKKYKSWAKHELVWNDFIHNLTFLTNAIATNEKYYQMYSEICIEVASNEKFLITNEKINSYKEYIQQIRIQIQQNNNYKEAYNSLKRFLIKEKYVQ
;
A
#
# COMPACT_ATOMS: atom_id res chain seq x y z
N MET A 1 36.33 92.34 -98.83
CA MET A 1 34.92 92.48 -98.43
C MET A 1 34.20 91.23 -98.93
N ASN A 2 34.41 90.10 -98.24
CA ASN A 2 33.67 89.57 -97.09
C ASN A 2 32.42 88.80 -97.53
N ASN A 3 32.67 87.52 -97.75
CA ASN A 3 31.77 86.47 -98.21
C ASN A 3 31.11 85.72 -97.02
N ASP A 4 30.97 86.38 -95.86
CA ASP A 4 30.78 85.67 -94.58
C ASP A 4 29.43 85.85 -93.89
N GLN A 5 28.44 86.51 -94.52
CA GLN A 5 27.13 86.73 -93.89
C GLN A 5 25.96 85.90 -94.44
N VAL A 6 26.19 84.97 -95.37
CA VAL A 6 25.11 84.11 -95.89
C VAL A 6 24.89 82.85 -95.05
N SER A 7 25.82 82.49 -94.16
CA SER A 7 25.74 81.23 -93.39
C SER A 7 24.91 81.34 -92.09
N SER A 8 24.78 82.52 -91.48
CA SER A 8 24.09 82.67 -90.19
C SER A 8 22.56 82.85 -90.30
N ALA A 9 22.08 83.37 -91.43
CA ALA A 9 20.64 83.59 -91.67
C ALA A 9 19.88 82.29 -92.04
N VAL A 10 20.58 81.26 -92.52
CA VAL A 10 19.99 79.95 -92.83
C VAL A 10 19.78 79.12 -91.56
N ASN A 11 20.61 79.31 -90.52
CA ASN A 11 20.50 78.61 -89.24
C ASN A 11 19.46 79.21 -88.27
N SER A 12 19.12 80.50 -88.36
CA SER A 12 18.06 81.09 -87.51
C SER A 12 16.65 80.81 -88.05
N GLY A 13 16.49 80.71 -89.37
CA GLY A 13 15.25 80.32 -90.03
C GLY A 13 14.91 78.83 -89.87
N SER A 14 15.90 77.94 -89.94
CA SER A 14 15.68 76.48 -89.79
C SER A 14 15.37 76.09 -88.34
N ASN A 15 16.00 76.73 -87.34
CA ASN A 15 15.75 76.47 -85.92
C ASN A 15 14.36 76.94 -85.48
N ASN A 16 13.87 78.08 -85.99
CA ASN A 16 12.50 78.53 -85.73
C ASN A 16 11.45 77.64 -86.41
N LEU A 17 11.72 77.17 -87.63
CA LEU A 17 10.83 76.22 -88.31
C LEU A 17 10.79 74.86 -87.58
N ALA A 18 11.96 74.36 -87.14
CA ALA A 18 12.06 73.12 -86.36
C ALA A 18 11.38 73.22 -84.99
N LEU A 19 11.52 74.36 -84.30
CA LEU A 19 10.82 74.63 -83.04
C LEU A 19 9.29 74.69 -83.24
N ILE A 20 8.82 75.37 -84.28
CA ILE A 20 7.38 75.45 -84.61
C ILE A 20 6.84 74.05 -84.95
N LEU A 21 7.55 73.27 -85.77
CA LEU A 21 7.18 71.89 -86.10
C LEU A 21 7.17 70.98 -84.86
N PHE A 22 8.12 71.15 -83.94
CA PHE A 22 8.16 70.42 -82.67
C PHE A 22 6.98 70.78 -81.75
N ILE A 23 6.62 72.07 -81.64
CA ILE A 23 5.44 72.51 -80.88
C ILE A 23 4.15 71.94 -81.48
N ILE A 24 4.01 71.99 -82.82
CA ILE A 24 2.86 71.39 -83.52
C ILE A 24 2.81 69.88 -83.28
N PHE A 25 3.95 69.17 -83.38
CA PHE A 25 4.03 67.74 -83.08
C PHE A 25 3.64 67.44 -81.64
N MET A 26 4.10 68.22 -80.66
CA MET A 26 3.72 68.04 -79.25
C MET A 26 2.23 68.30 -79.02
N ILE A 27 1.64 69.31 -79.65
CA ILE A 27 0.20 69.56 -79.59
C ILE A 27 -0.57 68.37 -80.19
N VAL A 28 -0.17 67.89 -81.38
CA VAL A 28 -0.78 66.72 -82.03
C VAL A 28 -0.64 65.48 -81.15
N ALA A 29 0.53 65.23 -80.57
CA ALA A 29 0.78 64.10 -79.68
C ALA A 29 -0.08 64.17 -78.41
N VAL A 30 -0.24 65.35 -77.79
CA VAL A 30 -1.13 65.56 -76.63
C VAL A 30 -2.58 65.31 -77.02
N PHE A 31 -3.04 65.82 -78.17
CA PHE A 31 -4.38 65.53 -78.69
C PHE A 31 -4.58 64.03 -78.93
N LEU A 32 -3.56 63.33 -79.44
CA LEU A 32 -3.60 61.90 -79.70
C LEU A 32 -3.68 61.08 -78.39
N ILE A 33 -2.91 61.48 -77.37
CA ILE A 33 -2.96 60.86 -76.03
C ILE A 33 -4.33 61.10 -75.38
N LEU A 34 -4.88 62.32 -75.46
CA LEU A 34 -6.23 62.62 -74.94
C LEU A 34 -7.29 61.81 -75.68
N PHE A 35 -7.18 61.66 -76.99
CA PHE A 35 -8.08 60.84 -77.79
C PHE A 35 -8.01 59.35 -77.41
N ILE A 36 -6.80 58.79 -77.30
CA ILE A 36 -6.61 57.38 -76.86
C ILE A 36 -7.11 57.19 -75.43
N SER A 37 -6.80 58.11 -74.51
CA SER A 37 -7.23 58.03 -73.11
C SER A 37 -8.75 58.08 -72.98
N THR A 38 -9.42 58.95 -73.74
CA THR A 38 -10.89 59.02 -73.77
C THR A 38 -11.51 57.78 -74.41
N ALA A 39 -10.89 57.21 -75.45
CA ALA A 39 -11.32 55.95 -76.05
C ALA A 39 -11.18 54.76 -75.08
N LEU A 40 -10.06 54.66 -74.37
CA LEU A 40 -9.82 53.64 -73.33
C LEU A 40 -10.81 53.79 -72.18
N PHE A 41 -11.03 55.01 -71.69
CA PHE A 41 -11.98 55.27 -70.61
C PHE A 41 -13.41 54.88 -71.01
N ARG A 42 -13.84 55.19 -72.24
CA ARG A 42 -15.13 54.76 -72.79
C ARG A 42 -15.23 53.23 -72.84
N ASN A 43 -14.19 52.56 -73.31
CA ASN A 43 -14.18 51.09 -73.42
C ASN A 43 -14.26 50.41 -72.04
N ILE A 44 -13.45 50.88 -71.09
CA ILE A 44 -13.47 50.41 -69.69
C ILE A 44 -14.85 50.65 -69.07
N TYR A 45 -15.45 51.82 -69.30
CA TYR A 45 -16.78 52.14 -68.80
C TYR A 45 -17.86 51.22 -69.34
N PHE A 46 -17.88 50.96 -70.66
CA PHE A 46 -18.85 50.05 -71.25
C PHE A 46 -18.67 48.62 -70.69
N LYS A 47 -17.44 48.10 -70.63
CA LYS A 47 -17.15 46.78 -70.05
C LYS A 47 -17.61 46.69 -68.59
N LYS A 48 -17.29 47.69 -67.76
CA LYS A 48 -17.69 47.73 -66.34
C LYS A 48 -19.22 47.77 -66.18
N ASN A 49 -19.92 48.51 -67.04
CA ASN A 49 -21.36 48.59 -66.97
C ASN A 49 -22.05 47.32 -67.46
N THR A 50 -21.53 46.64 -68.48
CA THR A 50 -22.05 45.34 -68.91
C THR A 50 -22.00 44.32 -67.77
N ILE A 51 -20.85 44.20 -67.10
CA ILE A 51 -20.67 43.32 -65.94
C ILE A 51 -21.64 43.69 -64.80
N PHE A 52 -21.82 44.99 -64.54
CA PHE A 52 -22.78 45.47 -63.54
C PHE A 52 -24.22 45.02 -63.85
N LEU A 53 -24.67 45.14 -65.10
CA LEU A 53 -26.03 44.75 -65.49
C LEU A 53 -26.24 43.23 -65.42
N GLU A 54 -25.22 42.43 -65.75
CA GLU A 54 -25.26 40.97 -65.61
C GLU A 54 -25.36 40.53 -64.15
N ASN A 55 -24.52 41.10 -63.28
CA ASN A 55 -24.56 40.83 -61.84
C ASN A 55 -25.89 41.26 -61.22
N LEU A 56 -26.45 42.39 -61.67
CA LEU A 56 -27.76 42.85 -61.23
C LEU A 56 -28.85 41.82 -61.55
N LYS A 57 -28.86 41.27 -62.77
CA LYS A 57 -29.82 40.22 -63.16
C LYS A 57 -29.74 39.00 -62.23
N VAL A 58 -28.52 38.53 -61.94
CA VAL A 58 -28.30 37.38 -61.04
C VAL A 58 -28.78 37.70 -59.62
N GLN A 59 -28.50 38.90 -59.11
CA GLN A 59 -28.94 39.33 -57.79
C GLN A 59 -30.47 39.35 -57.69
N LEU A 60 -31.16 39.99 -58.64
CA LEU A 60 -32.63 40.06 -58.64
C LEU A 60 -33.29 38.68 -58.76
N GLN A 61 -32.66 37.73 -59.45
CA GLN A 61 -33.14 36.36 -59.52
C GLN A 61 -32.95 35.60 -58.19
N ARG A 62 -31.82 35.81 -57.51
CA ARG A 62 -31.59 35.26 -56.16
C ARG A 62 -32.60 35.81 -55.16
N ASP A 63 -32.86 37.12 -55.20
CA ASP A 63 -33.84 37.76 -54.32
C ASP A 63 -35.26 37.25 -54.56
N ALA A 64 -35.67 37.07 -55.82
CA ALA A 64 -36.96 36.49 -56.16
C ALA A 64 -37.11 35.04 -55.65
N THR A 65 -36.02 34.26 -55.70
CA THR A 65 -36.02 32.88 -55.17
C THR A 65 -36.17 32.87 -53.65
N LYS A 66 -35.44 33.74 -52.94
CA LYS A 66 -35.56 33.90 -51.49
C LYS A 66 -36.96 34.36 -51.07
N ASN A 67 -37.55 35.31 -51.79
CA ASN A 67 -38.91 35.76 -51.50
C ASN A 67 -39.93 34.63 -51.65
N LYS A 68 -39.80 33.84 -52.71
CA LYS A 68 -40.67 32.69 -52.96
C LYS A 68 -40.57 31.67 -51.83
N ASP A 69 -39.36 31.36 -51.38
CA ASP A 69 -39.12 30.46 -50.25
C ASP A 69 -39.75 30.99 -48.95
N ALA A 70 -39.52 32.26 -48.61
CA ALA A 70 -40.13 32.89 -47.43
C ALA A 70 -41.68 32.86 -47.48
N ILE A 71 -42.27 33.14 -48.65
CA ILE A 71 -43.73 33.04 -48.85
C ILE A 71 -44.22 31.60 -48.69
N GLN A 72 -43.49 30.63 -49.22
CA GLN A 72 -43.84 29.20 -49.09
C GLN A 72 -43.79 28.75 -47.63
N LYS A 73 -42.73 29.11 -46.90
CA LYS A 73 -42.62 28.86 -45.46
C LYS A 73 -43.76 29.50 -44.69
N CYS A 74 -44.06 30.77 -44.95
CA CYS A 74 -45.17 31.46 -44.33
C CYS A 74 -46.52 30.77 -44.65
N ALA A 75 -46.75 30.37 -45.90
CA ALA A 75 -47.97 29.68 -46.29
C ALA A 75 -48.15 28.34 -45.57
N ILE A 76 -47.06 27.64 -45.23
CA ILE A 76 -47.13 26.43 -44.40
C ILE A 76 -47.52 26.80 -42.96
N LEU A 77 -46.94 27.87 -42.40
CA LEU A 77 -47.29 28.34 -41.06
C LEU A 77 -48.76 28.77 -40.97
N ALA A 78 -49.25 29.57 -41.91
CA ALA A 78 -50.63 30.05 -41.95
C ALA A 78 -51.67 28.92 -42.05
N LYS A 79 -51.32 27.79 -42.68
CA LYS A 79 -52.18 26.60 -42.70
C LYS A 79 -52.35 25.97 -41.32
N ASN A 80 -51.34 26.06 -40.47
CA ASN A 80 -51.31 25.42 -39.15
C ASN A 80 -51.68 26.38 -38.01
N GLU A 81 -51.37 27.66 -38.15
CA GLU A 81 -51.63 28.71 -37.16
C GLU A 81 -52.13 30.00 -37.84
N LYS A 82 -53.36 30.39 -37.51
CA LYS A 82 -54.02 31.58 -38.09
C LYS A 82 -53.30 32.89 -37.77
N THR A 83 -52.50 32.94 -36.71
CA THR A 83 -51.69 34.10 -36.32
C THR A 83 -50.72 34.54 -37.41
N PHE A 84 -50.31 33.64 -38.32
CA PHE A 84 -49.42 33.94 -39.44
C PHE A 84 -50.13 34.39 -40.73
N GLU A 85 -51.46 34.25 -40.85
CA GLU A 85 -52.20 34.68 -42.05
C GLU A 85 -51.94 36.16 -42.42
N PRO A 86 -52.02 37.13 -41.47
CA PRO A 86 -51.76 38.55 -41.79
C PRO A 86 -50.32 38.80 -42.24
N ILE A 87 -49.36 38.07 -41.68
CA ILE A 87 -47.94 38.16 -42.05
C ILE A 87 -47.75 37.69 -43.49
N CYS A 88 -48.37 36.56 -43.85
CA CYS A 88 -48.23 36.00 -45.19
C CYS A 88 -48.90 36.86 -46.26
N ASP A 89 -50.06 37.45 -45.96
CA ASP A 89 -50.71 38.35 -46.90
C ASP A 89 -49.90 39.64 -47.10
N SER A 90 -49.32 40.19 -46.03
CA SER A 90 -48.37 41.31 -46.12
C SER A 90 -47.15 40.96 -46.99
N LEU A 91 -46.57 39.75 -46.84
CA LEU A 91 -45.47 39.28 -47.69
C LEU A 91 -45.88 39.11 -49.16
N LYS A 92 -47.07 38.58 -49.46
CA LYS A 92 -47.56 38.43 -50.84
C LYS A 92 -47.75 39.78 -51.52
N VAL A 93 -48.35 40.75 -50.82
CA VAL A 93 -48.52 42.12 -51.32
C VAL A 93 -47.16 42.72 -51.62
N LYS A 94 -46.24 42.71 -50.64
CA LYS A 94 -44.89 43.23 -50.82
C LYS A 94 -44.10 42.53 -51.92
N ASN A 95 -44.27 41.23 -52.10
CA ASN A 95 -43.61 40.51 -53.19
C ASN A 95 -44.18 40.88 -54.57
N THR A 96 -45.47 41.23 -54.66
CA THR A 96 -46.07 41.73 -55.90
C THR A 96 -45.46 43.09 -56.27
N ASP A 97 -45.30 43.99 -55.29
CA ASP A 97 -44.63 45.29 -55.47
C ASP A 97 -43.17 45.09 -55.94
N ILE A 98 -42.42 44.24 -55.23
CA ILE A 98 -41.02 43.93 -55.54
C ILE A 98 -40.87 43.27 -56.92
N THR A 99 -41.80 42.40 -57.32
CA THR A 99 -41.79 41.76 -58.64
C THR A 99 -42.02 42.77 -59.74
N THR A 100 -42.98 43.68 -59.55
CA THR A 100 -43.25 44.78 -60.49
C THR A 100 -42.03 45.70 -60.63
N MET A 101 -41.40 46.06 -59.50
CA MET A 101 -40.16 46.85 -59.50
C MET A 101 -39.01 46.13 -60.19
N LYS A 102 -38.85 44.82 -59.94
CA LYS A 102 -37.85 43.97 -60.58
C LYS A 102 -38.03 43.97 -62.10
N ASP A 103 -39.25 43.77 -62.58
CA ASP A 103 -39.53 43.73 -64.02
C ASP A 103 -39.24 45.09 -64.67
N ASN A 104 -39.60 46.19 -64.00
CA ASN A 104 -39.26 47.54 -64.44
C ASN A 104 -37.73 47.78 -64.48
N ILE A 105 -37.00 47.32 -63.45
CA ILE A 105 -35.53 47.38 -63.39
C ILE A 105 -34.89 46.57 -64.51
N LEU A 106 -35.40 45.36 -64.80
CA LEU A 106 -34.91 44.52 -65.88
C LEU A 106 -35.16 45.17 -67.24
N GLN A 107 -36.34 45.74 -67.48
CA GLN A 107 -36.63 46.49 -68.70
C GLN A 107 -35.69 47.69 -68.88
N HIS A 108 -35.44 48.47 -67.82
CA HIS A 108 -34.47 49.58 -67.86
C HIS A 108 -33.04 49.08 -68.09
N SER A 109 -32.65 47.98 -67.45
CA SER A 109 -31.35 47.33 -67.64
C SER A 109 -31.15 46.89 -69.10
N PHE A 110 -32.17 46.28 -69.73
CA PHE A 110 -32.11 45.91 -71.15
C PHE A 110 -31.97 47.14 -72.06
N LYS A 111 -32.73 48.21 -71.80
CA LYS A 111 -32.60 49.47 -72.55
C LYS A 111 -31.18 50.05 -72.44
N ILE A 112 -30.61 50.07 -71.23
CA ILE A 112 -29.25 50.55 -71.00
C ILE A 112 -28.22 49.64 -71.69
N LYS A 113 -28.42 48.32 -71.69
CA LYS A 113 -27.55 47.37 -72.41
C LYS A 113 -27.53 47.65 -73.92
N SER A 114 -28.68 47.87 -74.55
CA SER A 114 -28.75 48.28 -75.96
C SER A 114 -27.99 49.58 -76.22
N ILE A 115 -28.15 50.58 -75.35
CA ILE A 115 -27.45 51.88 -75.47
C ILE A 115 -25.93 51.73 -75.30
N ILE A 116 -25.48 50.80 -74.46
CA ILE A 116 -24.06 50.45 -74.27
C ILE A 116 -23.51 49.76 -75.53
N GLU A 117 -24.25 48.81 -76.11
CA GLU A 117 -23.89 48.12 -77.36
C GLU A 117 -23.80 49.10 -78.54
N GLU A 118 -24.71 50.08 -78.60
CA GLU A 118 -24.68 51.20 -79.54
C GLU A 118 -23.59 52.27 -79.22
N LYS A 119 -22.79 52.05 -78.15
CA LYS A 119 -21.70 52.94 -77.70
C LYS A 119 -22.13 54.39 -77.40
N LYS A 120 -23.40 54.61 -77.03
CA LYS A 120 -23.96 55.95 -76.72
C LYS A 120 -23.70 56.35 -75.25
N TRP A 121 -22.47 56.78 -74.95
CA TRP A 121 -22.00 57.10 -73.59
C TRP A 121 -22.95 57.98 -72.75
N LEU A 122 -23.36 59.16 -73.26
CA LEU A 122 -24.15 60.12 -72.47
C LEU A 122 -25.54 59.56 -72.11
N LYS A 123 -26.16 58.83 -73.03
CA LYS A 123 -27.45 58.17 -72.81
C LYS A 123 -27.32 57.02 -71.81
N ALA A 124 -26.24 56.22 -71.91
CA ALA A 124 -25.96 55.16 -70.96
C ALA A 124 -25.72 55.69 -69.54
N PHE A 125 -25.04 56.84 -69.41
CA PHE A 125 -24.81 57.48 -68.12
C PHE A 125 -26.10 57.98 -67.47
N LYS A 126 -26.97 58.68 -68.21
CA LYS A 126 -28.28 59.12 -67.72
C LYS A 126 -29.16 57.92 -67.32
N GLY A 127 -29.28 56.92 -68.19
CA GLY A 127 -30.05 55.71 -67.90
C GLY A 127 -29.53 54.98 -66.66
N LYS A 128 -28.21 54.94 -66.43
CA LYS A 128 -27.63 54.38 -65.21
C LYS A 128 -28.01 55.16 -63.94
N GLN A 129 -28.08 56.48 -64.00
CA GLN A 129 -28.52 57.29 -62.86
C GLN A 129 -29.99 57.02 -62.50
N GLU A 130 -30.85 56.90 -63.51
CA GLU A 130 -32.25 56.52 -63.34
C GLU A 130 -32.38 55.10 -62.75
N LEU A 131 -31.63 54.13 -63.31
CA LEU A 131 -31.56 52.78 -62.78
C LEU A 131 -31.11 52.76 -61.31
N LYS A 132 -30.13 53.60 -60.93
CA LYS A 132 -29.68 53.70 -59.54
C LYS A 132 -30.79 54.16 -58.59
N LYS A 133 -31.68 55.08 -59.02
CA LYS A 133 -32.84 55.48 -58.23
C LYS A 133 -33.82 54.32 -58.05
N LEU A 134 -34.16 53.62 -59.14
CA LEU A 134 -35.01 52.42 -59.09
C LEU A 134 -34.45 51.35 -58.15
N LEU A 135 -33.13 51.14 -58.15
CA LEU A 135 -32.46 50.20 -57.25
C LEU A 135 -32.51 50.62 -55.77
N LEU A 136 -32.48 51.92 -55.48
CA LEU A 136 -32.63 52.41 -54.10
C LEU A 136 -34.03 52.12 -53.57
N ASP A 137 -35.07 52.35 -54.39
CA ASP A 137 -36.45 52.08 -54.00
C ASP A 137 -36.70 50.57 -53.87
N TYR A 138 -36.18 49.76 -54.80
CA TYR A 138 -36.18 48.30 -54.70
C TYR A 138 -35.51 47.81 -53.42
N SER A 139 -34.34 48.36 -53.07
CA SER A 139 -33.62 47.97 -51.85
C SER A 139 -34.42 48.26 -50.58
N LYS A 140 -35.12 49.41 -50.53
CA LYS A 140 -36.00 49.75 -49.41
C LYS A 140 -37.17 48.78 -49.28
N GLU A 141 -37.88 48.50 -50.37
CA GLU A 141 -38.99 47.53 -50.33
C GLU A 141 -38.50 46.12 -50.00
N LYS A 142 -37.34 45.73 -50.53
CA LYS A 142 -36.70 44.45 -50.20
C LYS A 142 -36.33 44.35 -48.72
N ALA A 143 -35.82 45.44 -48.12
CA ALA A 143 -35.55 45.49 -46.69
C ALA A 143 -36.85 45.36 -45.86
N ASN A 144 -37.93 46.02 -46.29
CA ASN A 144 -39.25 45.87 -45.65
C ASN A 144 -39.78 44.44 -45.73
N PHE A 145 -39.66 43.79 -46.90
CA PHE A 145 -40.02 42.38 -47.07
C PHE A 145 -39.22 41.48 -46.11
N ASN A 146 -37.90 41.67 -46.05
CA ASN A 146 -37.05 40.87 -45.16
C ASN A 146 -37.43 41.05 -43.69
N LYS A 147 -37.71 42.29 -43.25
CA LYS A 147 -38.14 42.59 -41.87
C LYS A 147 -39.44 41.88 -41.49
N ILE A 148 -40.37 41.72 -42.44
CA ILE A 148 -41.61 40.96 -42.21
C ILE A 148 -41.30 39.46 -42.13
N ALA A 149 -40.47 38.94 -43.03
CA ALA A 149 -40.07 37.53 -43.06
C ALA A 149 -39.28 37.11 -41.79
N GLU A 150 -38.45 38.01 -41.25
CA GLU A 150 -37.67 37.80 -40.03
C GLU A 150 -38.51 37.37 -38.81
N GLN A 151 -39.80 37.69 -38.78
CA GLN A 151 -40.71 37.30 -37.69
C GLN A 151 -40.83 35.78 -37.51
N PHE A 152 -40.52 34.98 -38.54
CA PHE A 152 -40.47 33.52 -38.44
C PHE A 152 -39.18 32.91 -38.99
N GLU A 153 -38.49 33.54 -39.95
CA GLU A 153 -37.31 32.94 -40.58
C GLU A 153 -36.16 32.70 -39.59
N ILE A 154 -36.00 33.56 -38.57
CA ILE A 154 -34.96 33.38 -37.55
C ILE A 154 -35.22 32.10 -36.76
N GLY A 155 -36.44 31.94 -36.21
CA GLY A 155 -36.82 30.74 -35.46
C GLY A 155 -36.77 29.48 -36.33
N TRP A 156 -37.21 29.58 -37.59
CA TRP A 156 -37.15 28.48 -38.55
C TRP A 156 -35.71 28.01 -38.77
N LYS A 157 -34.79 28.96 -39.02
CA LYS A 157 -33.38 28.65 -39.25
C LYS A 157 -32.71 28.04 -38.03
N ILE A 158 -32.98 28.57 -36.83
CA ILE A 158 -32.44 28.02 -35.58
C ILE A 158 -32.83 26.54 -35.43
N ILE A 159 -34.10 26.20 -35.70
CA ILE A 159 -34.56 24.82 -35.64
C ILE A 159 -33.88 23.95 -36.70
N ASP A 160 -33.79 24.41 -37.95
CA ASP A 160 -33.14 23.67 -39.04
C ASP A 160 -31.66 23.37 -38.74
N ASP A 161 -30.91 24.38 -38.28
CA ASP A 161 -29.49 24.25 -37.95
C ASP A 161 -29.29 23.28 -36.77
N VAL A 162 -30.09 23.40 -35.71
CA VAL A 162 -30.00 22.52 -34.54
C VAL A 162 -30.44 21.09 -34.87
N PHE A 163 -31.54 20.92 -35.61
CA PHE A 163 -32.02 19.61 -36.03
C PHE A 163 -30.97 18.86 -36.83
N THR A 164 -30.35 19.53 -37.81
CA THR A 164 -29.29 18.94 -38.65
C THR A 164 -28.11 18.49 -37.79
N ASN A 165 -27.59 19.37 -36.93
CA ASN A 165 -26.47 19.04 -36.04
C ASN A 165 -26.79 17.86 -35.10
N TYR A 166 -27.99 17.84 -34.51
CA TYR A 166 -28.37 16.79 -33.57
C TYR A 166 -28.68 15.47 -34.26
N LEU A 167 -29.17 15.50 -35.51
CA LEU A 167 -29.36 14.32 -36.32
C LEU A 167 -28.01 13.65 -36.65
N GLU A 168 -27.02 14.44 -37.05
CA GLU A 168 -25.65 13.94 -37.30
C GLU A 168 -25.07 13.25 -36.06
N ILE A 169 -25.25 13.84 -34.87
CA ILE A 169 -24.80 13.23 -33.61
C ILE A 169 -25.54 11.91 -33.33
N VAL A 170 -26.86 11.88 -33.54
CA VAL A 170 -27.67 10.66 -33.36
C VAL A 170 -27.23 9.55 -34.31
N ASP A 171 -26.93 9.85 -35.57
CA ASP A 171 -26.45 8.86 -36.52
C ASP A 171 -25.04 8.39 -36.19
N TYR A 172 -24.16 9.30 -35.74
CA TYR A 172 -22.85 8.95 -35.20
C TYR A 172 -22.95 7.98 -34.01
N TYR A 173 -23.92 8.16 -33.11
CA TYR A 173 -24.18 7.24 -32.00
C TYR A 173 -24.62 5.86 -32.46
N LYS A 174 -25.50 5.76 -33.46
CA LYS A 174 -25.88 4.46 -34.05
C LYS A 174 -24.67 3.76 -34.61
N ASP A 175 -23.81 4.47 -35.33
CA ASP A 175 -22.60 3.90 -35.94
C ASP A 175 -21.61 3.36 -34.89
N ILE A 176 -21.36 4.10 -33.81
CA ILE A 176 -20.51 3.62 -32.72
C ILE A 176 -21.10 2.34 -32.11
N LEU A 177 -22.40 2.35 -31.78
CA LEU A 177 -23.05 1.21 -31.15
C LEU A 177 -23.06 -0.02 -32.06
N ASN A 178 -23.28 0.16 -33.36
CA ASN A 178 -23.22 -0.93 -34.33
C ASN A 178 -21.81 -1.52 -34.44
N LYS A 179 -20.76 -0.67 -34.51
CA LYS A 179 -19.36 -1.11 -34.54
C LYS A 179 -18.96 -1.87 -33.27
N ASN A 180 -19.47 -1.44 -32.11
CA ASN A 180 -19.14 -2.00 -30.80
C ASN A 180 -20.17 -3.02 -30.29
N LYS A 181 -21.06 -3.53 -31.14
CA LYS A 181 -22.16 -4.42 -30.74
C LYS A 181 -21.69 -5.67 -30.00
N VAL A 182 -20.56 -6.24 -30.43
CA VAL A 182 -19.98 -7.44 -29.78
C VAL A 182 -19.44 -7.10 -28.39
N ILE A 183 -18.81 -5.93 -28.24
CA ILE A 183 -18.19 -5.50 -26.97
C ILE A 183 -19.26 -5.08 -25.96
N THR A 184 -20.37 -4.52 -26.42
CA THR A 184 -21.46 -3.98 -25.58
C THR A 184 -22.70 -4.87 -25.60
N SER A 185 -22.51 -6.18 -25.69
CA SER A 185 -23.58 -7.15 -25.98
C SER A 185 -24.83 -7.04 -25.10
N ASN A 186 -24.67 -6.77 -23.80
CA ASN A 186 -25.77 -6.64 -22.85
C ASN A 186 -26.39 -5.24 -22.88
N LEU A 187 -25.58 -4.20 -23.16
CA LEU A 187 -26.02 -2.81 -23.17
C LEU A 187 -26.57 -2.34 -24.53
N ASN A 188 -26.18 -2.99 -25.63
CA ASN A 188 -26.31 -2.45 -26.99
C ASN A 188 -27.76 -2.16 -27.38
N ALA A 189 -28.67 -3.11 -27.13
CA ALA A 189 -30.08 -2.98 -27.50
C ALA A 189 -30.75 -1.79 -26.80
N GLU A 190 -30.50 -1.64 -25.49
CA GLU A 190 -31.03 -0.54 -24.67
C GLU A 190 -30.41 0.81 -25.07
N LEU A 191 -29.12 0.87 -25.37
CA LEU A 191 -28.48 2.11 -25.87
C LEU A 191 -29.04 2.52 -27.23
N LEU A 192 -29.26 1.56 -28.13
CA LEU A 192 -29.90 1.82 -29.43
C LEU A 192 -31.34 2.32 -29.26
N ASP A 193 -32.12 1.73 -28.34
CA ASP A 193 -33.47 2.21 -28.02
C ASP A 193 -33.44 3.65 -27.48
N LYS A 194 -32.48 4.01 -26.61
CA LYS A 194 -32.29 5.41 -26.17
C LYS A 194 -31.97 6.35 -27.33
N VAL A 195 -31.10 5.94 -28.27
CA VAL A 195 -30.79 6.71 -29.48
C VAL A 195 -32.04 6.89 -30.36
N GLN A 196 -32.86 5.85 -30.53
CA GLN A 196 -34.10 5.90 -31.31
C GLN A 196 -35.16 6.80 -30.65
N LYS A 197 -35.31 6.74 -29.32
CA LYS A 197 -36.19 7.64 -28.57
C LYS A 197 -35.77 9.10 -28.72
N LEU A 198 -34.46 9.37 -28.76
CA LEU A 198 -33.93 10.71 -29.00
C LEU A 198 -34.19 11.17 -30.45
N ALA A 199 -33.99 10.30 -31.43
CA ALA A 199 -34.31 10.58 -32.83
C ALA A 199 -35.79 10.97 -33.01
N LYS A 200 -36.71 10.25 -32.35
CA LYS A 200 -38.14 10.58 -32.37
C LYS A 200 -38.43 11.98 -31.81
N ARG A 201 -37.78 12.35 -30.71
CA ARG A 201 -37.90 13.68 -30.11
C ARG A 201 -37.29 14.78 -30.99
N LEU A 202 -36.22 14.49 -31.74
CA LEU A 202 -35.69 15.41 -32.75
C LEU A 202 -36.69 15.64 -33.87
N SER A 203 -37.40 14.61 -34.34
CA SER A 203 -38.49 14.78 -35.31
C SER A 203 -39.64 15.62 -34.73
N GLU A 204 -39.91 15.52 -33.43
CA GLU A 204 -40.90 16.38 -32.75
C GLU A 204 -40.45 17.85 -32.64
N LEU A 205 -39.13 18.12 -32.59
CA LEU A 205 -38.57 19.47 -32.67
C LEU A 205 -38.72 20.04 -34.09
N ASP A 206 -38.36 19.27 -35.11
CA ASP A 206 -38.52 19.69 -36.51
C ASP A 206 -39.99 19.98 -36.85
N ASN A 207 -40.91 19.16 -36.32
CA ASN A 207 -42.35 19.40 -36.47
C ASN A 207 -42.85 20.71 -35.82
N SER A 208 -42.18 21.21 -34.76
CA SER A 208 -42.56 22.49 -34.14
C SER A 208 -42.33 23.69 -35.08
N LYS A 209 -41.38 23.58 -36.02
CA LYS A 209 -41.11 24.57 -37.07
C LYS A 209 -42.32 24.82 -37.96
N TYR A 210 -42.93 23.74 -38.46
CA TYR A 210 -44.08 23.81 -39.36
C TYR A 210 -45.36 24.30 -38.67
N LYS A 211 -45.40 24.22 -37.33
CA LYS A 211 -46.50 24.71 -36.49
C LYS A 211 -46.29 26.14 -35.98
N GLY A 212 -45.17 26.79 -36.28
CA GLY A 212 -44.87 28.14 -35.78
C GLY A 212 -44.60 28.21 -34.27
N GLN A 213 -44.35 27.08 -33.61
CA GLN A 213 -44.19 26.98 -32.16
C GLN A 213 -42.73 27.26 -31.72
N PHE A 214 -42.14 28.35 -32.19
CA PHE A 214 -40.70 28.64 -32.02
C PHE A 214 -40.27 28.74 -30.55
N SER A 215 -41.07 29.38 -29.69
CA SER A 215 -40.76 29.47 -28.24
C SER A 215 -40.76 28.11 -27.53
N GLN A 216 -41.62 27.18 -27.97
CA GLN A 216 -41.64 25.82 -27.42
C GLN A 216 -40.47 24.99 -27.96
N ALA A 217 -40.08 25.22 -29.21
CA ALA A 217 -38.92 24.60 -29.82
C ALA A 217 -37.64 24.96 -29.06
N ASP A 218 -37.43 26.24 -28.69
CA ASP A 218 -36.25 26.66 -27.91
C ASP A 218 -36.11 25.88 -26.60
N LYS A 219 -37.19 25.70 -25.84
CA LYS A 219 -37.17 24.88 -24.61
C LYS A 219 -36.82 23.42 -24.89
N LYS A 220 -37.34 22.84 -25.98
CA LYS A 220 -37.01 21.46 -26.40
C LYS A 220 -35.55 21.33 -26.81
N ILE A 221 -34.97 22.36 -27.44
CA ILE A 221 -33.55 22.36 -27.86
C ILE A 221 -32.64 22.18 -26.65
N ASP A 222 -32.86 22.91 -25.57
CA ASP A 222 -32.03 22.77 -24.36
C ASP A 222 -32.22 21.41 -23.67
N GLU A 223 -33.44 20.88 -23.61
CA GLU A 223 -33.70 19.52 -23.11
C GLU A 223 -32.97 18.46 -23.93
N LEU A 224 -33.05 18.56 -25.27
CA LEU A 224 -32.37 17.66 -26.20
C LEU A 224 -30.85 17.75 -26.08
N ARG A 225 -30.31 18.96 -25.89
CA ARG A 225 -28.87 19.18 -25.67
C ARG A 225 -28.36 18.41 -24.45
N SER A 226 -29.06 18.52 -23.32
CA SER A 226 -28.69 17.79 -22.09
C SER A 226 -28.73 16.28 -22.31
N ARG A 227 -29.81 15.77 -22.94
CA ARG A 227 -29.98 14.33 -23.21
C ARG A 227 -28.91 13.79 -24.17
N LEU A 228 -28.51 14.57 -25.17
CA LEU A 228 -27.42 14.23 -26.07
C LEU A 228 -26.10 14.10 -25.30
N ALA A 229 -25.78 15.08 -24.43
CA ALA A 229 -24.56 15.04 -23.63
C ALA A 229 -24.52 13.82 -22.69
N ASP A 230 -25.63 13.51 -22.02
CA ASP A 230 -25.72 12.33 -21.14
C ASP A 230 -25.57 11.02 -21.92
N LEU A 231 -26.24 10.92 -23.08
CA LEU A 231 -26.16 9.74 -23.94
C LEU A 231 -24.75 9.58 -24.53
N ASN A 232 -24.08 10.67 -24.86
CA ASN A 232 -22.68 10.67 -25.31
C ASN A 232 -21.79 9.96 -24.29
N ASN A 233 -21.89 10.37 -23.02
CA ASN A 233 -21.08 9.81 -21.94
C ASN A 233 -21.36 8.33 -21.72
N LEU A 234 -22.64 7.93 -21.79
CA LEU A 234 -23.02 6.52 -21.72
C LEU A 234 -22.45 5.70 -22.87
N ILE A 235 -22.54 6.20 -24.11
CA ILE A 235 -22.06 5.49 -25.32
C ILE A 235 -20.53 5.37 -25.31
N LEU A 236 -19.81 6.46 -25.02
CA LEU A 236 -18.35 6.44 -24.92
C LEU A 236 -17.86 5.56 -23.75
N GLY A 237 -18.64 5.48 -22.67
CA GLY A 237 -18.38 4.64 -21.50
C GLY A 237 -18.87 3.19 -21.63
N ALA A 238 -19.65 2.85 -22.66
CA ALA A 238 -20.43 1.62 -22.72
C ALA A 238 -19.57 0.36 -22.57
N SER A 239 -18.41 0.29 -23.24
CA SER A 239 -17.51 -0.87 -23.13
C SER A 239 -16.97 -1.07 -21.71
N ARG A 240 -16.72 0.03 -20.97
CA ARG A 240 -16.27 -0.05 -19.57
C ARG A 240 -17.41 -0.47 -18.66
N ILE A 241 -18.60 0.08 -18.88
CA ILE A 241 -19.81 -0.29 -18.11
C ILE A 241 -20.11 -1.77 -18.33
N GLU A 242 -20.07 -2.26 -19.58
CA GLU A 242 -20.23 -3.67 -19.92
C GLU A 242 -19.23 -4.51 -19.13
N TYR A 243 -17.94 -4.15 -19.23
CA TYR A 243 -16.88 -4.87 -18.55
C TYR A 243 -17.10 -4.91 -17.03
N TYR A 244 -17.49 -3.81 -16.39
CA TYR A 244 -17.65 -3.81 -14.93
C TYR A 244 -18.91 -4.55 -14.48
N LEU A 245 -20.06 -4.27 -15.09
CA LEU A 245 -21.36 -4.80 -14.64
C LEU A 245 -21.59 -6.25 -15.03
N TYR A 246 -21.17 -6.68 -16.23
CA TYR A 246 -21.53 -7.99 -16.76
C TYR A 246 -20.37 -8.99 -16.77
N ASN A 247 -19.12 -8.51 -16.76
CA ASN A 247 -17.94 -9.38 -16.85
C ASN A 247 -17.13 -9.42 -15.55
N SER A 248 -16.59 -8.29 -15.08
CA SER A 248 -15.58 -8.26 -14.03
C SER A 248 -16.17 -8.50 -12.64
N LEU A 249 -17.14 -7.69 -12.22
CA LEU A 249 -17.74 -7.80 -10.89
C LEU A 249 -18.47 -9.14 -10.69
N PRO A 250 -19.37 -9.58 -11.59
CA PRO A 250 -20.05 -10.86 -11.42
C PRO A 250 -19.07 -12.03 -11.32
N ASN A 251 -18.05 -12.07 -12.17
CA ASN A 251 -17.06 -13.15 -12.13
C ASN A 251 -16.23 -13.13 -10.84
N LYS A 252 -15.80 -11.95 -10.38
CA LYS A 252 -15.07 -11.82 -9.11
C LYS A 252 -15.92 -12.26 -7.92
N LEU A 253 -17.18 -11.83 -7.85
CA LEU A 253 -18.11 -12.19 -6.78
C LEU A 253 -18.44 -13.69 -6.81
N ASN A 254 -18.81 -14.24 -7.96
CA ASN A 254 -19.12 -15.66 -8.09
C ASN A 254 -17.93 -16.56 -7.73
N ASN A 255 -16.72 -16.17 -8.14
CA ASN A 255 -15.51 -16.89 -7.77
C ASN A 255 -15.19 -16.77 -6.28
N ALA A 256 -15.41 -15.60 -5.67
CA ALA A 256 -15.23 -15.41 -4.24
C ALA A 256 -16.22 -16.26 -3.43
N ILE A 257 -17.51 -16.26 -3.82
CA ILE A 257 -18.57 -17.07 -3.21
C ILE A 257 -18.26 -18.57 -3.29
N LYS A 258 -17.80 -19.07 -4.44
CA LYS A 258 -17.47 -20.49 -4.63
C LYS A 258 -16.25 -20.94 -3.84
N LYS A 259 -15.25 -20.06 -3.65
CA LYS A 259 -13.99 -20.40 -2.98
C LYS A 259 -14.04 -20.25 -1.46
N GLU A 260 -14.89 -19.35 -0.97
CA GLU A 260 -14.99 -19.08 0.45
C GLU A 260 -15.76 -20.18 1.18
N LYS A 261 -15.23 -20.61 2.34
CA LYS A 261 -15.79 -21.69 3.16
C LYS A 261 -16.56 -21.16 4.36
N GLN A 262 -16.36 -19.90 4.73
CA GLN A 262 -17.04 -19.30 5.88
C GLN A 262 -18.40 -18.72 5.47
N ASP A 263 -19.48 -19.32 5.97
CA ASP A 263 -20.86 -18.92 5.64
C ASP A 263 -21.12 -17.42 5.84
N LYS A 264 -20.62 -16.82 6.93
CA LYS A 264 -20.79 -15.39 7.20
C LYS A 264 -20.21 -14.51 6.08
N ILE A 265 -19.02 -14.85 5.57
CA ILE A 265 -18.36 -14.11 4.50
C ILE A 265 -19.08 -14.36 3.16
N VAL A 266 -19.52 -15.59 2.91
CA VAL A 266 -20.35 -15.91 1.73
C VAL A 266 -21.63 -15.07 1.71
N GLN A 267 -22.30 -14.88 2.85
CA GLN A 267 -23.49 -14.04 2.95
C GLN A 267 -23.20 -12.56 2.66
N GLU A 268 -22.03 -12.04 3.06
CA GLU A 268 -21.62 -10.67 2.69
C GLU A 268 -21.42 -10.52 1.18
N TYR A 269 -20.73 -11.47 0.53
CA TYR A 269 -20.60 -11.45 -0.93
C TYR A 269 -21.96 -11.58 -1.64
N LYS A 270 -22.90 -12.39 -1.13
CA LYS A 270 -24.26 -12.50 -1.68
C LYS A 270 -25.04 -11.18 -1.60
N LYS A 271 -24.91 -10.43 -0.49
CA LYS A 271 -25.51 -9.08 -0.38
C LYS A 271 -24.95 -8.13 -1.42
N ILE A 272 -23.63 -8.15 -1.63
CA ILE A 272 -22.99 -7.33 -2.67
C ILE A 272 -23.49 -7.74 -4.06
N ASN A 273 -23.69 -9.04 -4.31
CA ASN A 273 -24.24 -9.53 -5.56
C ASN A 273 -25.69 -9.08 -5.79
N GLN A 274 -26.53 -9.04 -4.74
CA GLN A 274 -27.89 -8.50 -4.84
C GLN A 274 -27.89 -7.02 -5.27
N VAL A 275 -27.01 -6.21 -4.67
CA VAL A 275 -26.86 -4.79 -5.06
C VAL A 275 -26.38 -4.68 -6.51
N LEU A 276 -25.43 -5.53 -6.92
CA LEU A 276 -24.98 -5.58 -8.32
C LEU A 276 -26.14 -5.94 -9.26
N ASP A 277 -26.95 -6.94 -8.92
CA ASP A 277 -28.11 -7.36 -9.72
C ASP A 277 -29.15 -6.23 -9.84
N GLU A 278 -29.39 -5.47 -8.76
CA GLU A 278 -30.28 -4.30 -8.78
C GLU A 278 -29.75 -3.18 -9.67
N VAL A 279 -28.45 -2.86 -9.59
CA VAL A 279 -27.82 -1.86 -10.47
C VAL A 279 -27.86 -2.32 -11.92
N THR A 280 -27.61 -3.61 -12.16
CA THR A 280 -27.62 -4.22 -13.51
C THR A 280 -29.01 -4.24 -14.12
N LYS A 281 -30.08 -4.41 -13.34
CA LYS A 281 -31.46 -4.33 -13.86
C LYS A 281 -31.93 -2.90 -14.11
N ASN A 282 -31.43 -1.94 -13.33
CA ASN A 282 -31.94 -0.57 -13.33
C ASN A 282 -30.99 0.45 -13.98
N TRP A 283 -29.88 0.01 -14.59
CA TRP A 283 -28.84 0.93 -15.07
C TRP A 283 -29.36 1.97 -16.08
N THR A 284 -30.40 1.62 -16.84
CA THR A 284 -31.04 2.50 -17.84
C THR A 284 -31.70 3.72 -17.23
N ASN A 285 -32.05 3.68 -15.93
CA ASN A 285 -32.68 4.78 -15.20
C ASN A 285 -31.66 5.76 -14.58
N TYR A 286 -30.37 5.45 -14.67
CA TYR A 286 -29.32 6.31 -14.14
C TYR A 286 -28.71 7.17 -15.26
N ASP A 287 -28.34 8.39 -14.90
CA ASP A 287 -27.36 9.16 -15.68
C ASP A 287 -25.96 8.51 -15.56
N SER A 288 -25.04 8.99 -16.39
CA SER A 288 -23.69 8.42 -16.48
C SER A 288 -22.89 8.53 -15.17
N GLU A 289 -23.06 9.62 -14.41
CA GLU A 289 -22.31 9.90 -13.18
C GLU A 289 -22.80 9.00 -12.04
N LYS A 290 -24.12 8.91 -11.88
CA LYS A 290 -24.77 8.07 -10.88
C LYS A 290 -24.46 6.59 -11.11
N LEU A 291 -24.47 6.14 -12.37
CA LEU A 291 -24.09 4.77 -12.70
C LEU A 291 -22.64 4.47 -12.33
N ALA A 292 -21.70 5.38 -12.66
CA ALA A 292 -20.29 5.23 -12.30
C ALA A 292 -20.09 5.18 -10.77
N SER A 293 -20.80 6.03 -10.03
CA SER A 293 -20.76 6.05 -8.56
C SER A 293 -21.24 4.73 -7.95
N ASN A 294 -22.37 4.20 -8.44
CA ASN A 294 -22.89 2.91 -7.98
C ASN A 294 -21.90 1.75 -8.23
N ILE A 295 -21.29 1.70 -9.41
CA ILE A 295 -20.25 0.69 -9.73
C ILE A 295 -19.07 0.80 -8.76
N LYS A 296 -18.61 2.02 -8.47
CA LYS A 296 -17.50 2.27 -7.54
C LYS A 296 -17.82 1.79 -6.13
N LEU A 297 -19.03 2.07 -5.63
CA LEU A 297 -19.47 1.64 -4.30
C LEU A 297 -19.49 0.11 -4.17
N ILE A 298 -19.97 -0.60 -5.20
CA ILE A 298 -19.96 -2.07 -5.22
C ILE A 298 -18.52 -2.61 -5.13
N TYR A 299 -17.58 -2.02 -5.87
CA TYR A 299 -16.17 -2.39 -5.80
C TYR A 299 -15.55 -2.16 -4.42
N MET A 300 -15.89 -1.03 -3.78
CA MET A 300 -15.39 -0.70 -2.45
C MET A 300 -15.86 -1.72 -1.41
N GLU A 301 -17.14 -2.09 -1.43
CA GLU A 301 -17.66 -3.12 -0.52
C GLU A 301 -17.06 -4.50 -0.81
N TYR A 302 -16.94 -4.89 -2.09
CA TYR A 302 -16.23 -6.12 -2.46
C TYR A 302 -14.80 -6.14 -1.90
N TRP A 303 -14.07 -5.04 -2.08
CA TRP A 303 -12.68 -4.92 -1.63
C TRP A 303 -12.57 -5.02 -0.11
N LYS A 304 -13.49 -4.40 0.63
CA LYS A 304 -13.54 -4.47 2.09
C LYS A 304 -13.70 -5.90 2.58
N VAL A 305 -14.65 -6.66 2.02
CA VAL A 305 -14.87 -8.08 2.39
C VAL A 305 -13.64 -8.92 2.01
N PHE A 306 -13.13 -8.75 0.79
CA PHE A 306 -11.92 -9.46 0.32
C PHE A 306 -10.70 -9.18 1.19
N HIS A 307 -10.48 -7.93 1.58
CA HIS A 307 -9.37 -7.57 2.45
C HIS A 307 -9.50 -8.20 3.83
N ASN A 308 -10.72 -8.25 4.38
CA ASN A 308 -10.99 -8.93 5.65
C ASN A 308 -10.66 -10.44 5.56
N VAL A 309 -11.02 -11.11 4.46
CA VAL A 309 -10.63 -12.52 4.22
C VAL A 309 -9.11 -12.68 4.25
N ILE A 310 -8.37 -11.83 3.54
CA ILE A 310 -6.89 -11.87 3.54
C ILE A 310 -6.34 -11.67 4.96
N LEU A 311 -6.88 -10.71 5.70
CA LEU A 311 -6.44 -10.42 7.07
C LEU A 311 -6.66 -11.64 7.97
N LEU A 312 -7.85 -12.26 7.91
CA LEU A 312 -8.17 -13.47 8.66
C LEU A 312 -7.23 -14.64 8.29
N GLN A 313 -6.89 -14.82 7.02
CA GLN A 313 -5.93 -15.84 6.59
C GLN A 313 -4.50 -15.57 7.10
N LYS A 314 -4.06 -14.31 7.15
CA LYS A 314 -2.77 -13.94 7.73
C LYS A 314 -2.74 -14.22 9.23
N ILE A 315 -3.82 -13.89 9.94
CA ILE A 315 -3.96 -14.20 11.36
C ILE A 315 -3.91 -15.71 11.58
N ASP A 316 -4.68 -16.50 10.83
CA ASP A 316 -4.69 -17.97 10.93
C ASP A 316 -3.28 -18.57 10.71
N LYS A 317 -2.55 -18.11 9.68
CA LYS A 317 -1.16 -18.53 9.44
C LYS A 317 -0.23 -18.19 10.59
N PHE A 318 -0.35 -16.97 11.14
CA PHE A 318 0.44 -16.54 12.29
C PHE A 318 0.16 -17.41 13.53
N LEU A 319 -1.11 -17.68 13.83
CA LEU A 319 -1.51 -18.53 14.95
C LEU A 319 -1.02 -19.96 14.79
N LYS A 320 -1.09 -20.53 13.58
CA LYS A 320 -0.51 -21.85 13.27
C LYS A 320 1.00 -21.90 13.45
N SER A 321 1.72 -20.82 13.11
CA SER A 321 3.16 -20.72 13.36
C SER A 321 3.47 -20.73 14.86
N ILE A 322 2.76 -19.92 15.65
CA ILE A 322 2.92 -19.90 17.12
C ILE A 322 2.65 -21.28 17.70
N ALA A 323 1.56 -21.94 17.32
CA ALA A 323 1.23 -23.27 17.82
C ALA A 323 2.34 -24.29 17.52
N LYS A 324 2.98 -24.21 16.34
CA LYS A 324 4.12 -25.06 15.98
C LYS A 324 5.33 -24.82 16.90
N ASP A 325 5.68 -23.56 17.14
CA ASP A 325 6.82 -23.21 18.00
C ASP A 325 6.59 -23.63 19.46
N LEU A 326 5.38 -23.45 19.98
CA LEU A 326 5.01 -23.90 21.32
C LEU A 326 4.99 -25.43 21.43
N ASN A 327 4.57 -26.15 20.39
CA ASN A 327 4.66 -27.61 20.35
C ASN A 327 6.11 -28.13 20.35
N LEU A 328 7.05 -27.37 19.78
CA LEU A 328 8.48 -27.67 19.88
C LEU A 328 8.98 -27.52 21.33
N VAL A 329 8.57 -26.45 22.02
CA VAL A 329 8.87 -26.27 23.45
C VAL A 329 8.34 -27.44 24.27
N TYR A 330 7.06 -27.82 24.07
CA TYR A 330 6.47 -28.99 24.72
C TYR A 330 7.28 -30.27 24.45
N SER A 331 7.65 -30.51 23.20
CA SER A 331 8.43 -31.70 22.80
C SER A 331 9.80 -31.74 23.49
N ASN A 332 10.47 -30.60 23.62
CA ASN A 332 11.74 -30.50 24.35
C ASN A 332 11.55 -30.78 25.84
N ARG A 333 10.49 -30.25 26.48
CA ARG A 333 10.20 -30.53 27.89
C ARG A 333 9.80 -31.98 28.14
N LYS A 334 9.11 -32.62 27.19
CA LYS A 334 8.84 -34.06 27.22
C LYS A 334 10.11 -34.90 27.21
N LYS A 335 11.12 -34.53 26.41
CA LYS A 335 12.44 -35.19 26.45
C LYS A 335 13.11 -35.03 27.82
N LEU A 336 13.15 -33.79 28.34
CA LEU A 336 13.73 -33.52 29.67
C LEU A 336 13.03 -34.33 30.77
N TYR A 337 11.70 -34.41 30.74
CA TYR A 337 10.93 -35.23 31.67
C TYR A 337 11.32 -36.71 31.62
N ASN A 338 11.49 -37.27 30.40
CA ASN A 338 11.88 -38.67 30.21
C ASN A 338 13.33 -38.97 30.61
N GLU A 339 14.23 -37.97 30.63
CA GLU A 339 15.62 -38.12 31.07
C GLU A 339 15.78 -38.25 32.59
N VAL A 340 14.74 -37.93 33.37
CA VAL A 340 14.84 -37.97 34.84
C VAL A 340 14.69 -39.40 35.35
N ALA A 341 15.78 -39.96 35.92
CA ALA A 341 15.81 -41.33 36.45
C ALA A 341 14.85 -41.57 37.65
N LYS A 342 14.46 -40.52 38.39
CA LYS A 342 13.45 -40.58 39.47
C LYS A 342 12.53 -39.36 39.40
N VAL A 343 11.28 -39.59 39.00
CA VAL A 343 10.28 -38.53 38.88
C VAL A 343 9.61 -38.27 40.23
N THR A 344 9.61 -37.03 40.70
CA THR A 344 8.87 -36.64 41.91
C THR A 344 7.40 -36.37 41.59
N SER A 345 6.52 -36.47 42.59
CA SER A 345 5.10 -36.13 42.43
C SER A 345 4.86 -34.70 41.94
N LYS A 346 5.74 -33.76 42.32
CA LYS A 346 5.71 -32.35 41.88
C LYS A 346 6.02 -32.21 40.38
N LEU A 347 7.06 -32.87 39.88
CA LEU A 347 7.40 -32.84 38.45
C LEU A 347 6.33 -33.55 37.60
N ASN A 348 5.80 -34.67 38.09
CA ASN A 348 4.65 -35.34 37.46
C ASN A 348 3.46 -34.39 37.28
N LYS A 349 3.05 -33.73 38.36
CA LYS A 349 1.93 -32.79 38.33
C LYS A 349 2.17 -31.64 37.36
N ALA A 350 3.37 -31.06 37.38
CA ALA A 350 3.75 -29.97 36.47
C ALA A 350 3.75 -30.43 35.00
N TYR A 351 4.27 -31.63 34.71
CA TYR A 351 4.30 -32.21 33.37
C TYR A 351 2.90 -32.49 32.82
N PHE A 352 2.03 -33.15 33.59
CA PHE A 352 0.66 -33.43 33.12
C PHE A 352 -0.19 -32.16 32.95
N ASN A 353 0.03 -31.15 33.79
CA ASN A 353 -0.57 -29.82 33.57
C ASN A 353 -0.07 -29.20 32.25
N LEU A 354 1.25 -29.22 32.01
CA LEU A 354 1.84 -28.76 30.76
C LEU A 354 1.29 -29.52 29.54
N GLU A 355 1.14 -30.84 29.61
CA GLU A 355 0.56 -31.65 28.54
C GLU A 355 -0.91 -31.27 28.26
N ALA A 356 -1.72 -31.08 29.31
CA ALA A 356 -3.11 -30.66 29.15
C ALA A 356 -3.20 -29.28 28.48
N LYS A 357 -2.33 -28.34 28.87
CA LYS A 357 -2.28 -27.01 28.25
C LYS A 357 -1.74 -27.06 26.81
N ALA A 358 -0.80 -27.95 26.51
CA ALA A 358 -0.30 -28.17 25.15
C ALA A 358 -1.41 -28.65 24.20
N LYS A 359 -2.25 -29.59 24.65
CA LYS A 359 -3.40 -30.08 23.86
C LYS A 359 -4.40 -28.97 23.52
N ALA A 360 -4.55 -27.99 24.41
CA ALA A 360 -5.44 -26.84 24.21
C ALA A 360 -4.92 -25.81 23.19
N LEU A 361 -3.64 -25.84 22.80
CA LEU A 361 -3.06 -24.92 21.81
C LEU A 361 -3.63 -25.09 20.40
N ASN A 362 -4.20 -26.26 20.09
CA ASN A 362 -4.76 -26.58 18.78
C ASN A 362 -6.18 -26.02 18.56
N SER A 363 -6.66 -25.09 19.40
CA SER A 363 -7.95 -24.43 19.19
C SER A 363 -7.90 -23.42 18.03
N ASN A 364 -8.92 -23.44 17.18
CA ASN A 364 -9.01 -22.58 15.98
C ASN A 364 -9.60 -21.17 16.25
N LYS A 365 -9.98 -20.84 17.51
CA LYS A 365 -10.59 -19.54 17.85
C LYS A 365 -9.54 -18.56 18.40
N ILE A 366 -9.41 -17.39 17.78
CA ILE A 366 -8.41 -16.35 18.10
C ILE A 366 -8.38 -15.99 19.61
N LEU A 367 -9.55 -15.77 20.22
CA LEU A 367 -9.65 -15.40 21.64
C LEU A 367 -9.14 -16.52 22.57
N ASP A 368 -9.37 -17.77 22.19
CA ASP A 368 -8.89 -18.93 22.93
C ASP A 368 -7.37 -19.07 22.77
N VAL A 369 -6.80 -18.72 21.61
CA VAL A 369 -5.34 -18.84 21.38
C VAL A 369 -4.54 -17.94 22.33
N LYS A 370 -4.96 -16.68 22.56
CA LYS A 370 -4.23 -15.80 23.50
C LYS A 370 -4.20 -16.40 24.90
N LYS A 371 -5.36 -16.80 25.43
CA LYS A 371 -5.48 -17.39 26.76
C LYS A 371 -4.71 -18.71 26.85
N ASN A 372 -4.89 -19.61 25.89
CA ASN A 372 -4.23 -20.92 25.88
C ASN A 372 -2.70 -20.78 25.76
N THR A 373 -2.21 -19.77 25.03
CA THR A 373 -0.77 -19.46 24.96
C THR A 373 -0.23 -19.00 26.30
N GLN A 374 -0.92 -18.08 26.99
CA GLN A 374 -0.52 -17.61 28.32
C GLN A 374 -0.51 -18.76 29.34
N ASP A 375 -1.57 -19.56 29.36
CA ASP A 375 -1.67 -20.74 30.21
C ASP A 375 -0.54 -21.75 29.93
N PHE A 376 -0.21 -21.99 28.66
CA PHE A 376 0.88 -22.88 28.26
C PHE A 376 2.25 -22.35 28.68
N ILE A 377 2.51 -21.05 28.49
CA ILE A 377 3.77 -20.42 28.93
C ILE A 377 3.92 -20.55 30.45
N GLN A 378 2.84 -20.32 31.21
CA GLN A 378 2.88 -20.47 32.65
C GLN A 378 3.15 -21.91 33.06
N ALA A 379 2.44 -22.88 32.48
CA ALA A 379 2.68 -24.30 32.74
C ALA A 379 4.10 -24.74 32.37
N THR A 380 4.71 -24.13 31.35
CA THR A 380 6.12 -24.36 30.96
C THR A 380 7.07 -23.87 32.05
N LYS A 381 6.84 -22.67 32.60
CA LYS A 381 7.65 -22.14 33.72
C LYS A 381 7.54 -23.02 34.95
N ASP A 382 6.32 -23.47 35.28
CA ASP A 382 6.09 -24.34 36.44
C ASP A 382 6.83 -25.69 36.28
N PHE A 383 6.82 -26.26 35.06
CA PHE A 383 7.62 -27.44 34.72
C PHE A 383 9.12 -27.17 34.89
N ASP A 384 9.64 -26.07 34.35
CA ASP A 384 11.06 -25.74 34.40
C ASP A 384 11.55 -25.55 35.84
N ILE A 385 10.74 -24.93 36.70
CA ILE A 385 11.02 -24.78 38.14
C ILE A 385 11.09 -26.17 38.79
N ALA A 386 10.08 -27.02 38.57
CA ALA A 386 10.03 -28.37 39.15
C ALA A 386 11.20 -29.23 38.69
N TYR A 387 11.55 -29.19 37.40
CA TYR A 387 12.66 -29.92 36.80
C TYR A 387 14.02 -29.44 37.34
N THR A 388 14.21 -28.12 37.43
CA THR A 388 15.46 -27.53 37.95
C THR A 388 15.67 -27.91 39.41
N ASN A 389 14.61 -27.86 40.23
CA ASN A 389 14.69 -28.29 41.64
C ASN A 389 15.14 -29.75 41.78
N ILE A 390 14.62 -30.65 40.94
CA ILE A 390 15.06 -32.06 40.94
C ILE A 390 16.52 -32.19 40.52
N LYS A 391 16.96 -31.49 39.48
CA LYS A 391 18.38 -31.50 39.08
C LYS A 391 19.29 -30.99 40.19
N LEU A 392 18.89 -29.93 40.89
CA LEU A 392 19.61 -29.40 42.04
C LEU A 392 19.64 -30.40 43.21
N GLU A 393 18.54 -31.08 43.50
CA GLU A 393 18.49 -32.15 44.52
C GLU A 393 19.41 -33.32 44.15
N LEU A 394 19.36 -33.79 42.91
CA LEU A 394 20.24 -34.86 42.42
C LEU A 394 21.72 -34.46 42.50
N TYR A 395 22.05 -33.22 42.10
CA TYR A 395 23.41 -32.69 42.20
C TYR A 395 23.89 -32.60 43.65
N ARG A 396 23.06 -32.06 44.56
CA ARG A 396 23.36 -31.98 46.00
C ARG A 396 23.60 -33.38 46.58
N ASN A 397 22.73 -34.33 46.27
CA ASN A 397 22.85 -35.72 46.74
C ASN A 397 24.12 -36.40 46.20
N GLY A 398 24.49 -36.15 44.94
CA GLY A 398 25.74 -36.62 44.35
C GLY A 398 26.98 -36.04 45.04
N LYS A 399 27.01 -34.73 45.30
CA LYS A 399 28.13 -34.06 45.98
C LYS A 399 28.31 -34.55 47.42
N VAL A 400 27.21 -34.67 48.17
CA VAL A 400 27.22 -35.19 49.55
C VAL A 400 27.77 -36.62 49.61
N LYS A 401 27.47 -37.46 48.60
CA LYS A 401 28.02 -38.82 48.53
C LYS A 401 29.55 -38.82 48.37
N ILE A 402 30.08 -37.98 47.48
CA ILE A 402 31.53 -37.87 47.23
C ILE A 402 32.27 -37.33 48.45
N GLU A 403 31.75 -36.26 49.07
CA GLU A 403 32.34 -35.68 50.29
C GLU A 403 32.38 -36.71 51.43
N ARG A 404 31.34 -37.54 51.58
CA ARG A 404 31.29 -38.63 52.57
C ARG A 404 32.33 -39.73 52.31
N GLU A 405 32.43 -40.21 51.07
CA GLU A 405 33.42 -41.24 50.69
C GLU A 405 34.86 -40.78 50.98
N ASN A 406 35.15 -39.48 50.82
CA ASN A 406 36.46 -38.92 51.15
C ASN A 406 36.73 -38.85 52.66
N SER A 407 35.77 -38.42 53.48
CA SER A 407 35.93 -38.40 54.96
C SER A 407 36.18 -39.78 55.54
N ILE A 408 35.52 -40.78 54.96
CA ILE A 408 35.68 -42.19 55.31
C ILE A 408 37.12 -42.67 55.09
N LYS A 409 37.69 -42.37 53.91
CA LYS A 409 39.06 -42.78 53.58
C LYS A 409 40.06 -42.18 54.56
N LYS A 410 39.93 -40.89 54.86
CA LYS A 410 40.79 -40.20 55.84
C LYS A 410 40.72 -40.83 57.23
N ALA A 411 39.53 -41.19 57.71
CA ALA A 411 39.38 -41.83 59.01
C ALA A 411 40.03 -43.23 59.05
N ILE A 412 39.99 -43.98 57.94
CA ILE A 412 40.69 -45.28 57.83
C ILE A 412 42.21 -45.08 57.84
N GLU A 413 42.74 -44.06 57.16
CA GLU A 413 44.17 -43.72 57.21
C GLU A 413 44.61 -43.37 58.62
N ILE A 414 43.84 -42.53 59.33
CA ILE A 414 44.10 -42.20 60.74
C ILE A 414 44.06 -43.45 61.61
N TYR A 415 43.12 -44.37 61.37
CA TYR A 415 43.04 -45.63 62.10
C TYR A 415 44.34 -46.44 62.06
N PHE A 416 44.91 -46.67 60.87
CA PHE A 416 46.17 -47.40 60.76
C PHE A 416 47.31 -46.64 61.46
N ASN A 417 47.39 -45.33 61.24
CA ASN A 417 48.41 -44.47 61.86
C ASN A 417 48.33 -44.46 63.39
N VAL A 418 47.14 -44.67 63.97
CA VAL A 418 46.91 -44.67 65.42
C VAL A 418 47.21 -46.05 66.02
N VAL A 419 46.73 -47.13 65.41
CA VAL A 419 46.86 -48.49 65.97
C VAL A 419 48.29 -49.00 65.91
N GLU A 420 49.04 -48.60 64.88
CA GLU A 420 50.44 -48.94 64.66
C GLU A 420 51.41 -47.90 65.25
N ASN A 421 50.91 -46.89 65.97
CA ASN A 421 51.75 -45.81 66.46
C ASN A 421 52.66 -46.26 67.60
N ASP A 422 53.97 -46.05 67.43
CA ASP A 422 54.99 -46.35 68.43
C ASP A 422 54.89 -45.51 69.71
N PHE A 423 54.04 -44.47 69.81
CA PHE A 423 53.77 -43.72 71.04
C PHE A 423 52.45 -44.08 71.70
N LEU A 424 51.71 -45.06 71.17
CA LEU A 424 50.53 -45.56 71.85
C LEU A 424 50.97 -46.45 73.01
N TYR A 425 50.74 -46.00 74.24
CA TYR A 425 51.14 -46.73 75.44
C TYR A 425 50.11 -47.78 75.85
N GLU A 426 50.57 -48.80 76.56
CA GLU A 426 49.76 -49.93 76.99
C GLU A 426 49.31 -49.73 78.44
N ASP A 427 48.09 -49.23 78.59
CA ASP A 427 47.31 -49.31 79.84
C ASP A 427 45.98 -50.04 79.61
N GLU A 428 45.28 -50.39 80.69
CA GLU A 428 44.04 -51.16 80.59
C GLU A 428 42.96 -50.47 79.73
N ILE A 429 42.86 -49.15 79.80
CA ILE A 429 41.84 -48.36 79.10
C ILE A 429 42.17 -48.25 77.61
N ILE A 430 43.42 -47.90 77.29
CA ILE A 430 43.91 -47.78 75.92
C ILE A 430 43.90 -49.12 75.22
N THR A 431 44.31 -50.19 75.89
CA THR A 431 44.31 -51.54 75.30
C THR A 431 42.88 -51.97 74.97
N ARG A 432 41.93 -51.70 75.87
CA ARG A 432 40.51 -51.98 75.63
C ARG A 432 39.98 -51.16 74.45
N ILE A 433 40.22 -49.85 74.41
CA ILE A 433 39.75 -48.98 73.33
C ILE A 433 40.42 -49.35 71.99
N LYS A 434 41.72 -49.69 71.99
CA LYS A 434 42.45 -50.18 70.81
C LYS A 434 41.80 -51.45 70.26
N ALA A 435 41.51 -52.43 71.12
CA ALA A 435 40.81 -53.65 70.73
C ALA A 435 39.38 -53.38 70.20
N GLU A 436 38.66 -52.44 70.82
CA GLU A 436 37.34 -52.01 70.36
C GLU A 436 37.38 -51.38 68.97
N ILE A 437 38.33 -50.48 68.70
CA ILE A 437 38.49 -49.86 67.37
C ILE A 437 38.88 -50.91 66.32
N ILE A 438 39.79 -51.83 66.62
CA ILE A 438 40.17 -52.92 65.71
C ILE A 438 38.94 -53.77 65.35
N ASN A 439 38.14 -54.14 66.37
CA ASN A 439 36.92 -54.90 66.15
C ASN A 439 35.87 -54.11 65.36
N GLN A 440 35.66 -52.83 65.69
CA GLN A 440 34.78 -51.93 64.93
C GLN A 440 35.23 -51.84 63.46
N TYR A 441 36.54 -51.74 63.21
CA TYR A 441 37.10 -51.70 61.87
C TYR A 441 36.85 -53.00 61.09
N GLU A 442 37.26 -54.15 61.61
CA GLU A 442 37.16 -55.44 60.91
C GLU A 442 35.70 -55.91 60.72
N THR A 443 34.85 -55.64 61.70
CA THR A 443 33.45 -56.10 61.68
C THR A 443 32.55 -55.17 60.87
N ASN A 444 32.70 -53.85 61.04
CA ASN A 444 31.74 -52.87 60.53
C ASN A 444 32.31 -51.96 59.43
N ILE A 445 33.51 -51.41 59.63
CA ILE A 445 34.04 -50.34 58.74
C ILE A 445 34.63 -50.91 57.44
N LYS A 446 35.43 -51.97 57.50
CA LYS A 446 36.09 -52.59 56.33
C LYS A 446 35.12 -53.11 55.27
N LYS A 447 33.90 -53.47 55.67
CA LYS A 447 32.89 -54.13 54.80
C LYS A 447 31.89 -53.18 54.13
N TYR A 448 32.09 -51.86 54.21
CA TYR A 448 31.42 -50.78 53.47
C TYR A 448 30.12 -51.14 52.71
N LYS A 449 28.97 -51.25 53.40
CA LYS A 449 27.68 -51.52 52.71
C LYS A 449 26.47 -50.66 53.07
N SER A 450 26.39 -49.99 54.23
CA SER A 450 25.25 -49.08 54.52
C SER A 450 25.48 -48.16 55.73
N TRP A 451 25.66 -46.86 55.49
CA TRP A 451 25.91 -45.86 56.54
C TRP A 451 24.76 -45.69 57.54
N ALA A 452 23.50 -45.70 57.08
CA ALA A 452 22.33 -45.48 57.95
C ALA A 452 22.15 -46.56 59.04
N LYS A 453 22.78 -47.73 58.89
CA LYS A 453 22.77 -48.79 59.91
C LYS A 453 23.91 -48.67 60.92
N HIS A 454 24.90 -47.81 60.67
CA HIS A 454 26.18 -47.80 61.39
C HIS A 454 26.59 -46.40 61.85
N GLU A 455 25.69 -45.41 61.86
CA GLU A 455 26.01 -44.04 62.29
C GLU A 455 26.51 -43.98 63.74
N LEU A 456 25.87 -44.70 64.66
CA LEU A 456 26.34 -44.80 66.05
C LEU A 456 27.72 -45.46 66.12
N VAL A 457 27.90 -46.59 65.44
CA VAL A 457 29.20 -47.30 65.37
C VAL A 457 30.29 -46.42 64.75
N TRP A 458 29.94 -45.59 63.76
CA TRP A 458 30.85 -44.65 63.12
C TRP A 458 31.25 -43.52 64.05
N ASN A 459 30.30 -42.92 64.76
CA ASN A 459 30.58 -41.86 65.71
C ASN A 459 31.43 -42.38 66.87
N ASP A 460 31.14 -43.58 67.37
CA ASP A 460 31.95 -44.24 68.40
C ASP A 460 33.37 -44.56 67.90
N PHE A 461 33.50 -45.03 66.65
CA PHE A 461 34.79 -45.28 66.01
C PHE A 461 35.62 -43.99 65.90
N ILE A 462 35.03 -42.88 65.46
CA ILE A 462 35.70 -41.58 65.39
C ILE A 462 36.06 -41.05 66.79
N HIS A 463 35.16 -41.21 67.76
CA HIS A 463 35.39 -40.81 69.14
C HIS A 463 36.60 -41.55 69.74
N ASN A 464 36.62 -42.88 69.60
CA ASN A 464 37.71 -43.72 70.07
C ASN A 464 39.03 -43.42 69.34
N LEU A 465 39.00 -43.19 68.02
CA LEU A 465 40.20 -42.75 67.27
C LEU A 465 40.74 -41.40 67.77
N THR A 466 39.84 -40.47 68.08
CA THR A 466 40.21 -39.17 68.64
C THR A 466 40.84 -39.33 70.02
N PHE A 467 40.26 -40.19 70.87
CA PHE A 467 40.80 -40.51 72.19
C PHE A 467 42.23 -41.09 72.10
N LEU A 468 42.45 -42.08 71.24
CA LEU A 468 43.78 -42.69 71.06
C LEU A 468 44.79 -41.71 70.43
N THR A 469 44.37 -40.90 69.46
CA THR A 469 45.23 -39.83 68.90
C THR A 469 45.68 -38.86 69.98
N ASN A 470 44.78 -38.46 70.88
CA ASN A 470 45.13 -37.59 72.01
C ASN A 470 46.06 -38.28 73.02
N ALA A 471 45.88 -39.58 73.23
CA ALA A 471 46.76 -40.37 74.09
C ALA A 471 48.19 -40.45 73.51
N ILE A 472 48.32 -40.70 72.20
CA ILE A 472 49.58 -40.65 71.45
C ILE A 472 50.26 -39.29 71.61
N ALA A 473 49.55 -38.20 71.29
CA ALA A 473 50.11 -36.84 71.38
C ALA A 473 50.53 -36.48 72.81
N THR A 474 49.77 -36.91 73.80
CA THR A 474 50.11 -36.72 75.21
C THR A 474 51.38 -37.50 75.58
N ASN A 475 51.47 -38.75 75.16
CA ASN A 475 52.61 -39.62 75.47
C ASN A 475 53.89 -39.16 74.74
N GLU A 476 53.78 -38.69 73.50
CA GLU A 476 54.87 -38.05 72.76
C GLU A 476 55.39 -36.79 73.49
N LYS A 477 54.50 -35.96 74.03
CA LYS A 477 54.90 -34.83 74.87
C LYS A 477 55.64 -35.30 76.13
N TYR A 478 55.17 -36.35 76.79
CA TYR A 478 55.87 -36.90 77.96
C TYR A 478 57.20 -37.57 77.60
N TYR A 479 57.34 -38.15 76.41
CA TYR A 479 58.61 -38.65 75.89
C TYR A 479 59.64 -37.53 75.77
N GLN A 480 59.23 -36.37 75.21
CA GLN A 480 60.09 -35.19 75.12
C GLN A 480 60.52 -34.73 76.52
N MET A 481 59.57 -34.56 77.44
CA MET A 481 59.86 -34.15 78.82
C MET A 481 60.74 -35.17 79.58
N TYR A 482 60.53 -36.47 79.38
CA TYR A 482 61.36 -37.53 79.95
C TYR A 482 62.79 -37.48 79.42
N SER A 483 62.94 -37.30 78.10
CA SER A 483 64.23 -37.22 77.43
C SER A 483 65.01 -35.99 77.89
N GLU A 484 64.35 -34.84 78.02
CA GLU A 484 64.94 -33.61 78.56
C GLU A 484 65.47 -33.81 79.98
N ILE A 485 64.66 -34.37 80.90
CA ILE A 485 65.13 -34.66 82.27
C ILE A 485 66.31 -35.65 82.25
N CYS A 486 66.26 -36.69 81.43
CA CYS A 486 67.37 -37.64 81.32
C CYS A 486 68.67 -36.96 80.88
N ILE A 487 68.60 -36.05 79.91
CA ILE A 487 69.75 -35.28 79.40
C ILE A 487 70.25 -34.32 80.48
N GLU A 488 69.35 -33.54 81.09
CA GLU A 488 69.70 -32.54 82.10
C GLU A 488 70.43 -33.20 83.28
N VAL A 489 69.90 -34.30 83.81
CA VAL A 489 70.55 -35.04 84.90
C VAL A 489 71.88 -35.65 84.46
N ALA A 490 71.99 -36.18 83.23
CA ALA A 490 73.25 -36.73 82.71
C ALA A 490 74.35 -35.66 82.54
N SER A 491 73.97 -34.40 82.34
CA SER A 491 74.87 -33.27 82.10
C SER A 491 75.25 -32.45 83.34
N ASN A 492 74.66 -32.75 84.51
CA ASN A 492 74.89 -31.97 85.73
C ASN A 492 76.21 -32.35 86.42
N GLU A 493 77.23 -31.50 86.33
CA GLU A 493 78.57 -31.75 86.94
C GLU A 493 78.53 -31.96 88.45
N LYS A 494 77.58 -31.34 89.16
CA LYS A 494 77.40 -31.50 90.62
C LYS A 494 76.96 -32.92 90.99
N PHE A 495 76.27 -33.61 90.08
CA PHE A 495 75.83 -34.99 90.21
C PHE A 495 76.97 -35.99 89.95
N LEU A 496 77.81 -35.71 88.94
CA LEU A 496 78.88 -36.62 88.53
C LEU A 496 80.04 -36.69 89.54
N ILE A 497 80.28 -35.64 90.31
CA ILE A 497 81.44 -35.50 91.21
C ILE A 497 81.12 -35.99 92.65
N THR A 498 79.84 -36.11 93.03
CA THR A 498 79.43 -36.39 94.42
C THR A 498 78.54 -37.62 94.54
N ASN A 499 79.15 -38.79 94.83
CA ASN A 499 78.61 -40.03 95.42
C ASN A 499 78.61 -41.32 94.58
N GLU A 500 78.87 -42.41 95.30
CA GLU A 500 78.60 -43.84 95.03
C GLU A 500 77.16 -44.16 94.53
N LYS A 501 76.28 -43.16 94.40
CA LYS A 501 74.87 -43.30 93.95
C LYS A 501 74.67 -43.18 92.43
N ILE A 502 75.71 -42.87 91.65
CA ILE A 502 75.61 -42.88 90.16
C ILE A 502 75.15 -44.24 89.63
N ASN A 503 75.63 -45.32 90.23
CA ASN A 503 75.26 -46.68 89.80
C ASN A 503 73.79 -46.96 90.13
N SER A 504 73.28 -46.56 91.31
CA SER A 504 71.85 -46.74 91.65
C SER A 504 70.91 -45.91 90.78
N TYR A 505 71.32 -44.71 90.36
CA TYR A 505 70.58 -43.91 89.38
C TYR A 505 70.59 -44.54 87.98
N LYS A 506 71.75 -44.97 87.47
CA LYS A 506 71.84 -45.66 86.17
C LYS A 506 70.99 -46.92 86.16
N GLU A 507 71.01 -47.69 87.25
CA GLU A 507 70.13 -48.85 87.44
C GLU A 507 68.65 -48.45 87.47
N TYR A 508 68.27 -47.36 88.15
CA TYR A 508 66.88 -46.90 88.20
C TYR A 508 66.38 -46.38 86.84
N ILE A 509 67.21 -45.64 86.09
CA ILE A 509 66.91 -45.29 84.70
C ILE A 509 66.81 -46.53 83.83
N GLN A 510 67.67 -47.52 84.03
CA GLN A 510 67.61 -48.78 83.28
C GLN A 510 66.33 -49.55 83.61
N GLN A 511 65.87 -49.56 84.86
CA GLN A 511 64.57 -50.10 85.27
C GLN A 511 63.41 -49.34 84.62
N ILE A 512 63.44 -48.01 84.62
CA ILE A 512 62.43 -47.19 83.93
C ILE A 512 62.46 -47.44 82.42
N ARG A 513 63.64 -47.60 81.81
CA ARG A 513 63.78 -47.93 80.38
C ARG A 513 63.22 -49.31 80.06
N ILE A 514 63.43 -50.30 80.91
CA ILE A 514 62.81 -51.62 80.77
C ILE A 514 61.29 -51.51 80.88
N GLN A 515 60.76 -50.68 81.80
CA GLN A 515 59.33 -50.43 81.91
C GLN A 515 58.77 -49.72 80.67
N ILE A 516 59.45 -48.69 80.15
CA ILE A 516 59.11 -48.04 78.86
C ILE A 516 59.12 -49.08 77.73
N GLN A 517 60.11 -49.97 77.67
CA GLN A 517 60.15 -51.01 76.64
C GLN A 517 58.98 -52.00 76.74
N GLN A 518 58.39 -52.16 77.94
CA GLN A 518 57.28 -53.08 78.17
C GLN A 518 55.90 -52.46 77.93
N ASN A 519 55.69 -51.20 78.31
CA ASN A 519 54.36 -50.57 78.26
C ASN A 519 54.34 -49.24 77.51
N ASN A 520 55.49 -48.75 77.07
CA ASN A 520 55.65 -47.51 76.32
C ASN A 520 55.03 -46.26 76.97
N ASN A 521 54.83 -46.28 78.29
CA ASN A 521 54.16 -45.21 79.03
C ASN A 521 55.16 -44.16 79.52
N TYR A 522 55.46 -43.18 78.67
CA TYR A 522 56.40 -42.11 78.99
C TYR A 522 55.87 -41.16 80.07
N LYS A 523 54.56 -41.04 80.24
CA LYS A 523 53.98 -40.26 81.34
C LYS A 523 54.32 -40.88 82.68
N GLU A 524 54.16 -42.19 82.81
CA GLU A 524 54.52 -42.92 84.02
C GLU A 524 56.04 -42.88 84.24
N ALA A 525 56.82 -43.13 83.18
CA ALA A 525 58.28 -43.06 83.24
C ALA A 525 58.80 -41.68 83.67
N TYR A 526 58.27 -40.60 83.10
CA TYR A 526 58.56 -39.23 83.49
C TYR A 526 58.26 -38.98 84.97
N ASN A 527 57.07 -39.38 85.43
CA ASN A 527 56.66 -39.17 86.82
C ASN A 527 57.48 -40.00 87.81
N SER A 528 57.81 -41.25 87.46
CA SER A 528 58.66 -42.13 88.27
C SER A 528 60.08 -41.57 88.38
N LEU A 529 60.66 -41.13 87.26
CA LEU A 529 61.97 -40.47 87.25
C LEU A 529 61.95 -39.18 88.08
N LYS A 530 60.94 -38.32 87.87
CA LYS A 530 60.77 -37.09 88.63
C LYS A 530 60.64 -37.34 90.14
N ARG A 531 59.83 -38.31 90.56
CA ARG A 531 59.67 -38.68 91.98
C ARG A 531 60.97 -39.18 92.60
N PHE A 532 61.73 -40.01 91.88
CA PHE A 532 63.03 -40.48 92.32
C PHE A 532 64.00 -39.31 92.51
N LEU A 533 64.07 -38.40 91.54
CA LEU A 533 64.91 -37.20 91.61
C LEU A 533 64.53 -36.30 92.79
N ILE A 534 63.23 -36.12 93.07
CA ILE A 534 62.76 -35.36 94.25
C ILE A 534 63.16 -36.06 95.56
N LYS A 535 62.95 -37.38 95.67
CA LYS A 535 63.28 -38.16 96.87
C LYS A 535 64.76 -38.08 97.23
N GLU A 536 65.62 -38.13 96.22
CA GLU A 536 67.06 -37.99 96.37
C GLU A 536 67.54 -36.52 96.44
N LYS A 537 66.61 -35.55 96.48
CA LYS A 537 66.84 -34.09 96.60
C LYS A 537 67.59 -33.45 95.40
N TYR A 538 67.43 -33.98 94.20
CA TYR A 538 68.08 -33.48 92.99
C TYR A 538 67.33 -32.35 92.26
N VAL A 539 66.00 -32.33 92.34
CA VAL A 539 65.13 -31.34 91.70
C VAL A 539 64.06 -30.93 92.73
N GLN A 540 63.78 -29.63 92.87
CA GLN A 540 62.66 -29.14 93.71
C GLN A 540 61.33 -29.25 92.96
#